data_AF-A0AAN7EL60-F1
#
_entry.id   AF-A0AAN7EL60-F1
#
_cell.length_a   1.000
_cell.length_b   1.000
_cell.length_c   1.000
_cell.angle_alpha   90.00
_cell.angle_beta   90.00
_cell.angle_gamma   90.00
#
_symmetry.space_group_name_H-M   'P 1'
#
loop_
_entity.id
_entity.type
_entity.pdbx_description
1 polymer ?
#
loop_
_entity_poly.entity_id
_entity_poly.type
_entity_poly.pdbx_seq_one_letter_code
_entity_poly.pdbx_strand_id
1 'polypeptide(L)'
;MEFRSGMLNVSPIGRNCSQEERDEFEKYDKGRNIQLRFQVCVSCEKFAHLNLTFSIGGQISFGVFLQGWDKTYCLRYLDGFYEIHFFGDKTYKGGNDHEIYESEQTIGHTVTSPKDTMEHFKKLFLANP
;
A
#
# COMPACT_ATOMS: atom_id res chain seq x y z
N MET A 1 -3.62 -15.60 -9.10
CA MET A 1 -4.19 -14.93 -7.91
C MET A 1 -3.71 -15.66 -6.68
N GLU A 2 -3.59 -14.96 -5.55
CA GLU A 2 -3.14 -15.52 -4.27
C GLU A 2 -4.18 -15.19 -3.19
N PHE A 3 -4.62 -16.22 -2.45
CA PHE A 3 -5.53 -16.06 -1.32
C PHE A 3 -4.71 -15.85 -0.05
N ARG A 4 -5.02 -14.81 0.72
CA ARG A 4 -4.42 -14.53 2.03
C ARG A 4 -5.52 -14.39 3.07
N SER A 5 -5.13 -14.52 4.34
CA SER A 5 -6.09 -14.53 5.45
C SER A 5 -7.00 -13.29 5.53
N GLY A 6 -6.57 -12.14 5.00
CA GLY A 6 -7.38 -10.92 5.00
C GLY A 6 -7.49 -10.19 3.66
N MET A 7 -6.99 -10.78 2.57
CA MET A 7 -7.10 -10.16 1.25
C MET A 7 -6.84 -11.15 0.11
N LEU A 8 -7.27 -10.76 -1.09
CA LEU A 8 -6.83 -11.36 -2.33
C LEU A 8 -5.72 -10.50 -2.93
N ASN A 9 -4.65 -11.12 -3.41
CA ASN A 9 -3.67 -10.45 -4.25
C ASN A 9 -3.85 -10.89 -5.70
N VAL A 10 -4.11 -9.94 -6.58
CA VAL A 10 -4.33 -10.17 -8.01
C VAL A 10 -3.15 -9.59 -8.77
N SER A 11 -2.49 -10.43 -9.55
CA SER A 11 -1.33 -10.07 -10.36
C SER A 11 -1.57 -10.51 -11.81
N PRO A 12 -1.62 -9.57 -12.78
CA PRO A 12 -1.85 -9.91 -14.18
C PRO A 12 -0.73 -10.77 -14.80
N ILE A 13 0.53 -10.48 -14.47
CA ILE A 13 1.69 -11.27 -14.92
C ILE A 13 1.88 -12.56 -14.10
N GLY A 14 1.26 -12.64 -12.92
CA GLY A 14 1.46 -13.75 -11.97
C GLY A 14 2.65 -13.51 -11.05
N ARG A 15 2.59 -14.07 -9.84
CA ARG A 15 3.62 -13.83 -8.80
C ARG A 15 4.87 -14.71 -8.97
N ASN A 16 4.81 -15.75 -9.79
CA ASN A 16 5.92 -16.67 -10.06
C ASN A 16 6.91 -16.11 -11.11
N CYS A 17 6.90 -14.80 -11.35
CA CYS A 17 7.83 -14.11 -12.23
C CYS A 17 9.13 -13.71 -11.51
N SER A 18 10.20 -13.59 -12.28
CA SER A 18 11.52 -13.12 -11.84
C SER A 18 11.50 -11.63 -11.49
N GLN A 19 12.57 -11.13 -10.85
CA GLN A 19 12.68 -9.69 -10.57
C GLN A 19 12.78 -8.86 -11.87
N GLU A 20 13.48 -9.38 -12.87
CA GLU A 20 13.60 -8.72 -14.18
C GLU A 20 12.22 -8.59 -14.85
N GLU A 21 11.41 -9.66 -14.82
CA GLU A 21 10.04 -9.63 -15.34
C GLU A 21 9.13 -8.68 -14.56
N ARG A 22 9.35 -8.52 -13.24
CA ARG A 22 8.63 -7.52 -12.43
C ARG A 22 8.96 -6.11 -12.85
N ASP A 23 10.24 -5.82 -13.06
CA ASP A 23 10.71 -4.50 -13.47
C ASP A 23 10.23 -4.15 -14.88
N GLU A 24 10.21 -5.13 -15.79
CA GLU A 24 9.64 -4.98 -17.13
C GLU A 24 8.13 -4.77 -17.10
N PHE A 25 7.41 -5.56 -16.30
CA PHE A 25 5.97 -5.39 -16.14
C PHE A 25 5.63 -4.03 -15.55
N GLU A 26 6.38 -3.54 -14.57
CA GLU A 26 6.15 -2.22 -13.98
C GLU A 26 6.29 -1.11 -15.04
N LYS A 27 7.32 -1.19 -15.89
CA LYS A 27 7.50 -0.25 -17.02
C LYS A 27 6.36 -0.37 -18.02
N TYR A 28 5.93 -1.60 -18.33
CA TYR A 28 4.83 -1.87 -19.25
C TYR A 28 3.48 -1.35 -18.73
N ASP A 29 3.23 -1.52 -17.43
CA ASP A 29 2.03 -1.09 -16.73
C ASP A 29 1.96 0.44 -16.63
N LYS A 30 3.06 1.15 -16.34
CA LYS A 30 3.10 2.62 -16.30
C LYS A 30 2.61 3.28 -17.60
N GLY A 31 2.87 2.66 -18.75
CA GLY A 31 2.41 3.16 -20.05
C GLY A 31 0.98 2.77 -20.44
N ARG A 32 0.39 1.77 -19.78
CA ARG A 32 -0.86 1.12 -20.22
C ARG A 32 -1.95 1.04 -19.15
N ASN A 33 -1.61 1.32 -17.90
CA ASN A 33 -2.49 1.26 -16.73
C ASN A 33 -3.25 -0.07 -16.62
N ILE A 34 -2.56 -1.20 -16.78
CA ILE A 34 -3.17 -2.53 -16.80
C ILE A 34 -3.75 -2.87 -15.43
N GLN A 35 -2.99 -2.63 -14.35
CA GLN A 35 -3.46 -2.85 -13.00
C GLN A 35 -4.72 -2.02 -12.69
N LEU A 36 -4.70 -0.74 -13.07
CA LEU A 36 -5.84 0.17 -12.89
C LEU A 36 -7.06 -0.26 -13.71
N ARG A 37 -6.87 -0.62 -14.99
CA ARG A 37 -7.98 -1.11 -15.85
C ARG A 37 -8.59 -2.40 -15.31
N PHE A 38 -7.74 -3.31 -14.82
CA PHE A 38 -8.22 -4.54 -14.20
C PHE A 38 -9.01 -4.24 -12.93
N GLN A 39 -8.48 -3.38 -12.06
CA GLN A 39 -9.18 -2.91 -10.86
C GLN A 39 -10.56 -2.33 -11.21
N VAL A 40 -10.65 -1.40 -12.17
CA VAL A 40 -11.92 -0.78 -12.60
C VAL A 40 -12.91 -1.83 -13.13
N CYS A 41 -12.42 -2.82 -13.88
CA CYS A 41 -13.24 -3.90 -14.40
C CYS A 41 -13.79 -4.78 -13.27
N VAL A 42 -12.98 -5.11 -12.26
CA VAL A 42 -13.42 -5.93 -11.12
C VAL A 42 -14.27 -5.12 -10.14
N SER A 43 -14.08 -3.81 -10.03
CA SER A 43 -14.90 -2.93 -9.20
C SER A 43 -16.22 -2.52 -9.89
N CYS A 44 -16.60 -3.15 -11.00
CA CYS A 44 -17.86 -2.88 -11.68
C CYS A 44 -19.08 -3.21 -10.81
N GLU A 45 -20.27 -2.71 -11.22
CA GLU A 45 -21.54 -2.81 -10.48
C GLU A 45 -21.83 -4.21 -9.90
N LYS A 46 -21.36 -5.27 -10.59
CA LYS A 46 -21.54 -6.66 -10.17
C LYS A 46 -21.05 -6.95 -8.76
N PHE A 47 -20.00 -6.27 -8.29
CA PHE A 47 -19.39 -6.52 -6.98
C PHE A 47 -19.55 -5.35 -6.00
N ALA A 48 -20.31 -4.31 -6.36
CA ALA A 48 -20.49 -3.11 -5.52
C ALA A 48 -21.08 -3.45 -4.14
N HIS A 49 -21.95 -4.47 -4.06
CA HIS A 49 -22.57 -4.94 -2.82
C HIS A 49 -21.62 -5.60 -1.82
N LEU A 50 -20.37 -5.89 -2.21
CA LEU A 50 -19.39 -6.57 -1.35
C LEU A 50 -18.51 -5.60 -0.54
N ASN A 51 -18.66 -4.28 -0.71
CA ASN A 51 -17.87 -3.24 -0.03
C ASN A 51 -16.36 -3.53 -0.08
N LEU A 52 -15.85 -3.83 -1.27
CA LEU A 52 -14.44 -4.12 -1.52
C LEU A 52 -13.66 -2.83 -1.81
N THR A 53 -12.48 -2.74 -1.21
CA THR A 53 -11.44 -1.76 -1.52
C THR A 53 -10.35 -2.43 -2.35
N PHE A 54 -9.82 -1.68 -3.30
CA PHE A 54 -8.79 -2.11 -4.22
C PHE A 54 -7.59 -1.16 -4.09
N SER A 55 -6.40 -1.71 -3.88
CA SER A 55 -5.19 -0.91 -3.70
C SER A 55 -4.06 -1.44 -4.58
N ILE A 56 -3.58 -0.61 -5.50
CA ILE A 56 -2.41 -0.94 -6.34
C ILE A 56 -1.16 -0.85 -5.46
N GLY A 57 -0.43 -1.96 -5.35
CA GLY A 57 0.68 -2.10 -4.41
C GLY A 57 1.86 -2.85 -5.02
N GLY A 58 3.04 -2.25 -4.96
CA GLY A 58 4.24 -2.79 -5.59
C GLY A 58 4.24 -2.70 -7.12
N GLN A 59 4.95 -3.62 -7.77
CA GLN A 59 5.26 -3.57 -9.21
C GLN A 59 4.25 -4.34 -10.10
N ILE A 60 3.62 -5.39 -9.57
CA ILE A 60 2.95 -6.41 -10.40
C ILE A 60 1.52 -6.76 -9.97
N SER A 61 1.01 -6.18 -8.89
CA SER A 61 -0.24 -6.63 -8.28
C SER A 61 -1.02 -5.54 -7.58
N PHE A 62 -2.32 -5.78 -7.40
CA PHE A 62 -3.15 -5.00 -6.50
C PHE A 62 -3.81 -5.92 -5.47
N GLY A 63 -4.08 -5.38 -4.30
CA GLY A 63 -4.84 -6.03 -3.23
C GLY A 63 -6.34 -5.78 -3.39
N VAL A 64 -7.15 -6.76 -3.00
CA VAL A 64 -8.60 -6.66 -2.84
C VAL A 64 -8.96 -7.09 -1.43
N PHE A 65 -9.59 -6.22 -0.67
CA PHE A 65 -9.92 -6.43 0.74
C PHE A 65 -11.22 -5.70 1.11
N LEU A 66 -11.78 -5.99 2.28
CA LEU A 66 -12.96 -5.28 2.76
C LEU A 66 -12.62 -3.82 3.10
N GLN A 67 -13.57 -2.92 2.93
CA GLN A 67 -13.40 -1.53 3.33
C GLN A 67 -12.93 -1.41 4.80
N GLY A 68 -11.92 -0.57 5.03
CA GLY A 68 -11.29 -0.37 6.35
C GLY A 68 -10.32 -1.46 6.78
N TRP A 69 -9.96 -2.39 5.87
CA TRP A 69 -8.86 -3.36 6.06
C TRP A 69 -7.56 -2.89 5.38
N ASP A 70 -7.44 -1.59 5.09
CA ASP A 70 -6.19 -0.93 4.73
C ASP A 70 -5.23 -0.90 5.94
N LYS A 71 -4.08 -0.23 5.80
CA LYS A 71 -3.06 -0.23 6.85
C LYS A 71 -3.56 0.36 8.18
N THR A 72 -4.60 1.21 8.20
CA THR A 72 -5.20 1.71 9.44
C THR A 72 -5.78 0.60 10.32
N TYR A 73 -6.05 -0.58 9.76
CA TYR A 73 -6.55 -1.73 10.51
C TYR A 73 -5.64 -2.10 11.69
N CYS A 74 -4.32 -1.96 11.54
CA CYS A 74 -3.39 -2.30 12.61
C CYS A 74 -3.45 -1.32 13.80
N LEU A 75 -3.90 -0.08 13.59
CA LEU A 75 -3.97 0.96 14.63
C LEU A 75 -4.90 0.57 15.78
N ARG A 76 -5.92 -0.26 15.51
CA ARG A 76 -6.84 -0.81 16.51
C ARG A 76 -6.17 -1.66 17.59
N TYR A 77 -4.90 -2.04 17.37
CA TYR A 77 -4.11 -2.86 18.29
C TYR A 77 -2.97 -2.07 18.94
N LEU A 78 -2.86 -0.77 18.66
CA LEU A 78 -1.78 0.10 19.15
C LEU A 78 -2.24 1.05 20.26
N ASP A 79 -3.16 0.60 21.11
CA ASP A 79 -3.56 1.37 22.29
C ASP A 79 -2.39 1.52 23.27
N GLY A 80 -2.30 2.69 23.91
CA GLY A 80 -1.32 2.95 24.99
C GLY A 80 0.00 3.60 24.55
N PHE A 81 0.15 3.95 23.27
CA PHE A 81 1.26 4.79 22.80
C PHE A 81 0.88 6.27 22.84
N TYR A 82 1.81 7.12 23.30
CA TYR A 82 1.62 8.57 23.28
C TYR A 82 1.72 9.14 21.85
N GLU A 83 2.67 8.62 21.07
CA GLU A 83 2.92 8.99 19.67
C GLU A 83 3.13 7.73 18.83
N ILE A 84 2.51 7.68 17.66
CA ILE A 84 2.70 6.61 16.68
C ILE A 84 3.31 7.23 15.42
N HIS A 85 4.58 6.97 15.15
CA HIS A 85 5.23 7.45 13.93
C HIS A 85 5.07 6.41 12.82
N PHE A 86 4.49 6.82 11.69
CA PHE A 86 4.37 5.98 10.50
C PHE A 86 5.30 6.48 9.40
N PHE A 87 6.06 5.58 8.77
CA PHE A 87 6.95 5.90 7.64
C PHE A 87 6.46 5.13 6.40
N GLY A 88 6.23 5.82 5.29
CA GLY A 88 5.72 5.21 4.06
C GLY A 88 6.19 5.91 2.79
N ASP A 89 6.30 5.17 1.69
CA ASP A 89 6.75 5.68 0.39
C ASP A 89 5.60 6.00 -0.56
N LYS A 90 4.43 5.39 -0.35
CA LYS A 90 3.24 5.59 -1.20
C LYS A 90 2.12 6.26 -0.42
N THR A 91 2.43 7.42 0.16
CA THR A 91 1.53 8.23 1.01
C THR A 91 0.59 9.16 0.21
N TYR A 92 0.83 9.31 -1.10
CA TYR A 92 -0.06 10.05 -1.99
C TYR A 92 -1.43 9.39 -2.13
N LYS A 93 -2.47 10.17 -2.46
CA LYS A 93 -3.83 9.67 -2.65
C LYS A 93 -3.88 8.49 -3.64
N GLY A 94 -4.39 7.34 -3.19
CA GLY A 94 -4.47 6.10 -3.96
C GLY A 94 -3.24 5.18 -3.82
N GLY A 95 -2.17 5.64 -3.16
CA GLY A 95 -1.08 4.80 -2.69
C GLY A 95 -1.51 3.96 -1.48
N ASN A 96 -0.86 2.82 -1.26
CA ASN A 96 -1.27 1.88 -0.22
C ASN A 96 -0.91 2.32 1.21
N ASP A 97 -0.14 3.40 1.39
CA ASP A 97 0.20 3.99 2.69
C ASP A 97 -0.67 5.19 3.03
N HIS A 98 -1.51 5.66 2.10
CA HIS A 98 -2.22 6.93 2.22
C HIS A 98 -3.12 6.98 3.47
N GLU A 99 -3.96 5.97 3.68
CA GLU A 99 -4.95 6.00 4.75
C GLU A 99 -4.31 5.99 6.15
N ILE A 100 -3.23 5.22 6.34
CA ILE A 100 -2.51 5.21 7.61
C ILE A 100 -1.68 6.48 7.80
N TYR A 101 -1.09 7.03 6.74
CA TYR A 101 -0.34 8.28 6.78
C TYR A 101 -1.21 9.48 7.16
N GLU A 102 -2.44 9.56 6.64
CA GLU A 102 -3.41 10.62 6.95
C GLU A 102 -4.19 10.37 8.25
N SER A 103 -3.97 9.25 8.94
CA SER A 103 -4.69 8.93 10.17
C SER A 103 -4.28 9.89 11.29
N GLU A 104 -5.26 10.48 11.96
CA GLU A 104 -5.07 11.35 13.14
C GLU A 104 -4.31 10.65 14.29
N GLN A 105 -4.31 9.32 14.31
CA GLN A 105 -3.57 8.53 15.30
C GLN A 105 -2.06 8.46 15.01
N THR A 106 -1.62 8.90 13.84
CA THR A 106 -0.22 8.78 13.43
C THR A 106 0.42 10.13 13.10
N ILE A 107 1.73 10.20 13.32
CA ILE A 107 2.60 11.24 12.79
C ILE A 107 3.25 10.64 11.53
N GLY A 108 2.73 11.00 10.36
CA GLY A 108 3.15 10.45 9.08
C GLY A 108 4.45 11.07 8.54
N HIS A 109 5.35 10.22 8.06
CA HIS A 109 6.62 10.57 7.42
C HIS A 109 6.68 9.96 6.02
N THR A 110 6.58 10.80 4.99
CA THR A 110 6.81 10.36 3.61
C THR A 110 8.30 10.17 3.39
N VAL A 111 8.68 9.01 2.85
CA VAL A 111 10.08 8.63 2.58
C VAL A 111 10.23 8.08 1.17
N THR A 112 11.40 8.18 0.57
CA THR A 112 11.64 7.76 -0.81
C THR A 112 12.51 6.51 -0.93
N SER A 113 13.20 6.14 0.16
CA SER A 113 14.11 5.00 0.19
C SER A 113 14.41 4.58 1.64
N PRO A 114 14.95 3.37 1.87
CA PRO A 114 15.40 2.96 3.19
C PRO A 114 16.44 3.91 3.81
N LYS A 115 17.28 4.54 2.98
CA LYS A 115 18.25 5.53 3.44
C LYS A 115 17.56 6.80 3.96
N ASP A 116 16.55 7.28 3.23
CA ASP A 116 15.75 8.45 3.61
C ASP A 116 15.00 8.22 4.93
N THR A 117 14.43 7.02 5.12
CA THR A 117 13.84 6.59 6.40
C THR A 117 14.83 6.72 7.56
N MET A 118 16.06 6.25 7.37
CA MET A 118 17.11 6.33 8.39
C MET A 118 17.50 7.79 8.70
N GLU A 119 17.53 8.66 7.69
CA GLU A 119 17.82 10.09 7.89
C GLU A 119 16.70 10.79 8.68
N HIS A 120 15.43 10.50 8.39
CA HIS A 120 14.30 10.99 9.18
C HIS A 120 14.37 10.48 10.62
N PHE A 121 14.60 9.18 10.82
CA PHE A 121 14.69 8.58 12.14
C PHE A 121 15.79 9.23 12.99
N LYS A 122 16.98 9.43 12.42
CA LYS A 122 18.10 10.11 13.09
C LYS A 122 17.74 11.53 13.51
N LYS A 123 17.08 12.30 12.64
CA LYS A 123 16.66 13.68 12.93
C LYS A 123 15.64 13.74 14.08
N LEU A 124 14.71 12.80 14.13
CA LEU A 124 13.65 12.78 15.14
C LEU A 124 14.14 12.33 16.52
N PHE A 125 14.94 11.26 16.56
CA PHE A 125 15.23 10.56 17.82
C PHE A 125 16.69 10.63 18.28
N LEU A 126 17.61 11.11 17.43
CA LEU A 126 19.05 11.11 17.73
C LEU A 126 19.73 12.47 17.55
N ALA A 127 18.99 13.52 17.16
CA ALA A 127 19.56 14.85 16.88
C ALA A 127 19.78 15.71 18.13
N ASN A 128 19.26 15.32 19.30
CA ASN A 128 19.48 16.01 20.57
C ASN A 128 19.87 14.99 21.65
N PRO A 129 21.16 14.89 22.04
CA PRO A 129 21.60 14.12 23.20
C PRO A 129 21.20 14.77 24.54
#